data_AF-A0A0Q9TJ63-F1
#
_entry.id   AF-A0A0Q9TJ63-F1
#
_cell.length_a   1.000
_cell.length_b   1.000
_cell.length_c   1.000
_cell.angle_alpha   90.00
_cell.angle_beta   90.00
_cell.angle_gamma   90.00
#
_symmetry.space_group_name_H-M   'P 1'
#
loop_
_entity.id
_entity.type
_entity.pdbx_description
1 polymer ?
#
loop_
_entity_poly.entity_id
_entity_poly.type
_entity_poly.pdbx_seq_one_letter_code
_entity_poly.pdbx_strand_id
1 'polypeptide(L)'
;MMLEPESTENQLFDEAKKKIEHQFFPDRGHPKLKLSEAKKAISEFGKLCNNQARTIDLMIYYVELGVSFTNSYGDIDEPFYYSMESMYQNALNKIRTDSGSGLYHLFRDRLKGIVRDTDGMGWGFHDQLAGMFYEFAADYEDDIE
;
A
#
# COMPACT_ATOMS: atom_id res chain seq x y z
N MET A 1 -24.17 -15.11 -19.85
CA MET A 1 -23.70 -15.58 -18.53
C MET A 1 -23.48 -14.35 -17.68
N MET A 2 -24.25 -14.18 -16.59
CA MET A 2 -23.91 -13.21 -15.55
C MET A 2 -22.69 -13.77 -14.81
N LEU A 3 -21.60 -13.00 -14.75
CA LEU A 3 -20.48 -13.32 -13.87
C LEU A 3 -20.94 -13.09 -12.44
N GLU A 4 -20.62 -14.01 -11.54
CA GLU A 4 -20.91 -13.86 -10.11
C GLU A 4 -20.22 -12.59 -9.57
N PRO A 5 -20.86 -11.82 -8.67
CA PRO A 5 -20.29 -10.58 -8.13
C PRO A 5 -18.91 -10.76 -7.51
N GLU A 6 -18.69 -11.86 -6.77
CA GLU A 6 -17.39 -12.18 -6.15
C GLU A 6 -16.30 -12.47 -7.19
N SER A 7 -16.67 -13.17 -8.28
CA SER A 7 -15.75 -13.40 -9.41
C SER A 7 -15.36 -12.09 -10.11
N THR A 8 -16.27 -11.11 -10.15
CA THR A 8 -16.02 -9.81 -10.79
C THR A 8 -15.09 -8.96 -9.93
N GLU A 9 -15.31 -8.91 -8.61
CA GLU A 9 -14.44 -8.20 -7.68
C GLU A 9 -13.00 -8.76 -7.67
N ASN A 10 -12.86 -10.08 -7.71
CA ASN A 10 -11.54 -10.74 -7.83
C ASN A 10 -10.80 -10.31 -9.10
N GLN A 11 -11.49 -10.30 -10.25
CA GLN A 11 -10.91 -9.85 -11.51
C GLN A 11 -10.48 -8.38 -11.46
N LEU A 12 -11.33 -7.49 -10.94
CA LEU A 12 -11.00 -6.07 -10.80
C LEU A 12 -9.82 -5.83 -9.86
N PHE A 13 -9.71 -6.63 -8.79
CA PHE A 13 -8.59 -6.57 -7.85
C PHE A 13 -7.28 -7.01 -8.52
N ASP A 14 -7.28 -8.15 -9.22
CA ASP A 14 -6.11 -8.67 -9.93
C ASP A 14 -5.66 -7.71 -11.04
N GLU A 15 -6.61 -7.13 -11.78
CA GLU A 15 -6.31 -6.10 -12.78
C GLU A 15 -5.68 -4.85 -12.16
N ALA A 16 -6.19 -4.40 -11.00
CA ALA A 16 -5.62 -3.27 -10.28
C ALA A 16 -4.19 -3.58 -9.80
N LYS A 17 -3.96 -4.75 -9.19
CA LYS A 17 -2.60 -5.18 -8.80
C LYS A 17 -1.65 -5.18 -9.98
N LYS A 18 -2.05 -5.77 -11.11
CA LYS A 18 -1.22 -5.82 -12.31
C LYS A 18 -0.90 -4.43 -12.87
N LYS A 19 -1.88 -3.52 -12.87
CA LYS A 19 -1.67 -2.11 -13.30
C LYS A 19 -0.68 -1.38 -12.40
N ILE A 20 -0.76 -1.58 -11.08
CA ILE A 20 0.16 -1.01 -10.10
C ILE A 20 1.57 -1.56 -10.34
N GLU A 21 1.71 -2.89 -10.32
CA GLU A 21 2.99 -3.59 -10.48
C GLU A 21 3.71 -3.18 -11.76
N HIS A 22 2.99 -3.09 -12.88
CA HIS A 22 3.58 -2.68 -14.16
C HIS A 22 4.22 -1.29 -14.15
N GLN A 23 3.87 -0.40 -13.20
CA GLN A 23 4.52 0.90 -13.10
C GLN A 23 5.93 0.81 -12.49
N PHE A 24 6.18 -0.20 -11.64
CA PHE A 24 7.44 -0.42 -10.93
C PHE A 24 8.27 -1.55 -11.58
N PHE A 25 7.63 -2.60 -12.06
CA PHE A 25 8.27 -3.79 -12.63
C PHE A 25 7.55 -4.22 -13.92
N PRO A 26 7.75 -3.52 -15.05
CA PRO A 26 7.13 -3.91 -16.31
C PRO A 26 7.76 -5.18 -16.89
N ASP A 27 6.96 -6.01 -17.57
CA ASP A 27 7.44 -7.23 -18.25
C ASP A 27 8.55 -6.97 -19.29
N ARG A 28 8.55 -5.76 -19.88
CA ARG A 28 9.51 -5.35 -20.90
C ARG A 28 9.82 -3.86 -20.79
N GLY A 29 11.10 -3.51 -20.92
CA GLY A 29 11.57 -2.13 -20.91
C GLY A 29 11.81 -1.60 -19.51
N HIS A 30 11.90 -0.27 -19.39
CA HIS A 30 12.19 0.40 -18.13
C HIS A 30 10.89 0.79 -17.38
N PRO A 31 10.92 0.77 -16.04
CA PRO A 31 9.82 1.25 -15.21
C PRO A 31 9.51 2.70 -15.55
N LYS A 32 8.22 2.99 -15.77
CA LYS A 32 7.78 4.36 -16.09
C LYS A 32 7.49 5.17 -14.84
N LEU A 33 7.34 4.51 -13.68
CA LEU A 33 7.02 5.13 -12.40
C LEU A 33 5.85 6.13 -12.51
N LYS A 34 4.83 5.81 -13.30
CA LYS A 34 3.62 6.63 -13.39
C LYS A 34 2.76 6.41 -12.16
N LEU A 35 3.22 6.95 -11.04
CA LEU A 35 2.59 6.80 -9.73
C LEU A 35 1.13 7.26 -9.75
N SER A 36 0.78 8.25 -10.58
CA SER A 36 -0.60 8.69 -10.78
C SER A 36 -1.51 7.60 -11.36
N GLU A 37 -1.02 6.79 -12.30
CA GLU A 37 -1.79 5.69 -12.91
C GLU A 37 -2.00 4.55 -11.92
N ALA A 38 -0.97 4.22 -11.13
CA ALA A 38 -1.10 3.24 -10.06
C ALA A 38 -2.11 3.70 -8.99
N LYS A 39 -2.03 4.96 -8.54
CA LYS A 39 -3.00 5.55 -7.59
C LYS A 39 -4.42 5.59 -8.16
N LYS A 40 -4.55 5.84 -9.46
CA LYS A 40 -5.84 5.80 -10.16
C LYS A 40 -6.44 4.39 -10.14
N ALA A 41 -5.66 3.34 -10.39
CA ALA A 41 -6.13 1.97 -10.32
C ALA A 41 -6.70 1.62 -8.94
N ILE A 42 -6.04 2.05 -7.86
CA ILE A 42 -6.52 1.89 -6.47
C ILE A 42 -7.87 2.60 -6.27
N SER A 43 -7.95 3.88 -6.69
CA SER A 43 -9.15 4.68 -6.52
C SER A 43 -10.34 4.15 -7.32
N GLU A 44 -10.10 3.70 -8.54
CA GLU A 44 -11.13 3.08 -9.40
C GLU A 44 -11.65 1.79 -8.79
N PHE A 45 -10.77 0.89 -8.33
CA PHE A 45 -11.17 -0.33 -7.64
C PHE A 45 -12.05 -0.04 -6.43
N GLY A 46 -11.61 0.87 -5.56
CA GLY A 46 -12.35 1.23 -4.35
C GLY A 46 -13.74 1.80 -4.64
N LYS A 47 -13.89 2.60 -5.71
CA LYS A 47 -15.20 3.14 -6.14
C LYS A 47 -16.12 2.06 -6.71
N LEU A 48 -15.58 1.10 -7.47
CA LEU A 48 -16.37 0.07 -8.13
C LEU A 48 -16.84 -1.01 -7.16
N CYS A 49 -15.98 -1.44 -6.25
CA CYS A 49 -16.25 -2.61 -5.39
C CYS A 49 -16.75 -2.20 -4.00
N ASN A 50 -16.47 -0.96 -3.56
CA ASN A 50 -16.76 -0.49 -2.20
C ASN A 50 -16.23 -1.41 -1.08
N ASN A 51 -15.14 -2.15 -1.36
CA ASN A 51 -14.50 -3.04 -0.42
C ASN A 51 -13.29 -2.35 0.24
N GLN A 52 -13.46 -1.95 1.50
CA GLN A 52 -12.43 -1.23 2.25
C GLN A 52 -11.17 -2.06 2.47
N ALA A 53 -11.28 -3.32 2.89
CA ALA A 53 -10.13 -4.19 3.17
C ALA A 53 -9.28 -4.39 1.92
N ARG A 54 -9.90 -4.70 0.78
CA ARG A 54 -9.17 -4.84 -0.49
C ARG A 54 -8.60 -3.54 -1.02
N THR A 55 -9.28 -2.41 -0.80
CA THR A 55 -8.71 -1.11 -1.15
C THR A 55 -7.44 -0.83 -0.36
N ILE A 56 -7.44 -1.11 0.96
CA ILE A 56 -6.26 -0.99 1.82
C ILE A 56 -5.16 -1.93 1.35
N ASP A 57 -5.49 -3.17 0.97
CA ASP A 57 -4.53 -4.14 0.44
C ASP A 57 -3.79 -3.57 -0.79
N LEU A 58 -4.50 -2.97 -1.74
CA LEU A 58 -3.87 -2.32 -2.90
C LEU A 58 -2.99 -1.13 -2.52
N MET A 59 -3.37 -0.36 -1.48
CA MET A 59 -2.56 0.76 -0.98
C MET A 59 -1.25 0.27 -0.34
N ILE A 60 -1.33 -0.80 0.46
CA ILE A 60 -0.16 -1.45 1.05
C ILE A 60 0.73 -2.05 -0.05
N TYR A 61 0.14 -2.74 -1.04
CA TYR A 61 0.86 -3.32 -2.18
C TYR A 61 1.61 -2.26 -2.99
N TYR A 62 1.00 -1.08 -3.20
CA TYR A 62 1.67 0.04 -3.84
C TYR A 62 2.93 0.49 -3.08
N VAL A 63 2.87 0.58 -1.75
CA VAL A 63 4.02 0.97 -0.92
C VAL A 63 5.08 -0.14 -0.91
N GLU A 64 4.68 -1.40 -0.77
CA GLU A 64 5.59 -2.57 -0.85
C GLU A 64 6.39 -2.57 -2.16
N LEU A 65 5.73 -2.29 -3.30
CA LEU A 65 6.40 -2.18 -4.59
C LEU A 65 7.35 -1.00 -4.66
N GLY A 66 7.00 0.15 -4.06
CA GLY A 66 7.88 1.30 -3.98
C GLY A 66 9.15 1.03 -3.19
N VAL A 67 9.02 0.41 -2.01
CA VAL A 67 10.16 -0.01 -1.17
C VAL A 67 11.02 -1.05 -1.89
N SER A 68 10.39 -2.09 -2.47
CA SER A 68 11.09 -3.10 -3.26
C SER A 68 11.86 -2.49 -4.43
N PHE A 69 11.27 -1.49 -5.09
CA PHE A 69 11.89 -0.77 -6.19
C PHE A 69 13.14 -0.01 -5.74
N THR A 70 13.06 0.76 -4.66
CA THR A 70 14.22 1.44 -4.07
C THR A 70 15.31 0.45 -3.67
N ASN A 71 14.96 -0.66 -3.01
CA ASN A 71 15.93 -1.70 -2.64
C ASN A 71 16.61 -2.35 -3.86
N SER A 72 15.92 -2.42 -5.00
CA SER A 72 16.45 -3.04 -6.22
C SER A 72 17.32 -2.08 -7.05
N TYR A 73 17.01 -0.79 -7.05
CA TYR A 73 17.60 0.18 -7.99
C TYR A 73 18.30 1.37 -7.32
N GLY A 74 18.26 1.46 -6.00
CA GLY A 74 18.80 2.57 -5.22
C GLY A 74 17.81 3.71 -5.02
N ASP A 75 18.30 4.83 -4.46
CA ASP A 75 17.49 6.01 -4.20
C ASP A 75 16.91 6.62 -5.48
N ILE A 76 15.66 7.09 -5.41
CA ILE A 76 14.90 7.61 -6.56
C ILE A 76 14.87 9.15 -6.56
N ASP A 77 13.84 9.75 -5.98
CA ASP A 77 13.72 11.20 -5.78
C ASP A 77 12.74 11.48 -4.63
N GLU A 78 12.75 12.72 -4.14
CA GLU A 78 11.86 13.17 -3.07
C GLU A 78 10.36 13.02 -3.42
N PRO A 79 9.87 13.39 -4.62
CA PRO A 79 8.48 13.16 -5.01
C PRO A 79 8.03 11.69 -4.95
N PHE A 80 8.91 10.76 -5.27
CA PHE A 80 8.66 9.33 -5.16
C PHE A 80 8.42 8.93 -3.70
N TYR A 81 9.34 9.30 -2.79
CA TYR A 81 9.22 8.97 -1.37
C TYR A 81 8.01 9.63 -0.72
N TYR A 82 7.75 10.90 -1.00
CA TYR A 82 6.53 11.58 -0.56
C TYR A 82 5.26 10.83 -1.00
N SER A 83 5.26 10.25 -2.21
CA SER A 83 4.12 9.48 -2.66
C SER A 83 3.97 8.13 -1.95
N MET A 84 5.04 7.52 -1.46
CA MET A 84 4.98 6.29 -0.65
C MET A 84 4.50 6.60 0.76
N GLU A 85 5.07 7.61 1.41
CA GLU A 85 4.68 8.08 2.74
C GLU A 85 3.20 8.45 2.79
N SER A 86 2.75 9.26 1.82
CA SER A 86 1.35 9.68 1.73
C SER A 86 0.40 8.49 1.55
N MET A 87 0.78 7.50 0.72
CA MET A 87 -0.05 6.31 0.54
C MET A 87 -0.10 5.45 1.80
N TYR A 88 1.04 5.27 2.47
CA TYR A 88 1.13 4.55 3.73
C TYR A 88 0.26 5.19 4.81
N GLN A 89 0.40 6.50 5.02
CA GLN A 89 -0.43 7.25 5.97
C GLN A 89 -1.93 7.12 5.65
N ASN A 90 -2.31 7.18 4.36
CA ASN A 90 -3.70 7.00 3.96
C ASN A 90 -4.22 5.59 4.25
N ALA A 91 -3.38 4.56 4.12
CA ALA A 91 -3.73 3.19 4.49
C ALA A 91 -3.97 3.07 6.00
N LEU A 92 -3.07 3.63 6.83
CA LEU A 92 -3.24 3.68 8.29
C LEU A 92 -4.52 4.40 8.69
N ASN A 93 -4.77 5.57 8.11
CA ASN A 93 -5.98 6.35 8.40
C ASN A 93 -7.26 5.60 8.02
N LYS A 94 -7.25 4.80 6.95
CA LYS A 94 -8.37 3.94 6.58
C LYS A 94 -8.55 2.76 7.52
N ILE A 95 -7.46 2.18 8.03
CA ILE A 95 -7.56 1.12 9.04
C ILE A 95 -8.18 1.67 10.33
N ARG A 96 -7.81 2.89 10.74
CA ARG A 96 -8.41 3.58 11.90
C ARG A 96 -9.92 3.83 11.80
N THR A 97 -10.52 3.77 10.61
CA THR A 97 -11.97 3.93 10.49
C THR A 97 -12.73 2.63 10.78
N ASP A 98 -12.02 1.50 10.93
CA ASP A 98 -12.64 0.28 11.41
C ASP A 98 -13.13 0.48 12.84
N SER A 99 -14.35 0.02 13.14
CA SER A 99 -14.93 0.18 14.48
C SER A 99 -14.36 -0.83 15.49
N GLY A 100 -13.57 -1.80 15.03
CA GLY A 100 -12.77 -2.69 15.86
C GLY A 100 -11.32 -2.76 15.35
N SER A 101 -10.56 -3.72 15.88
CA SER A 101 -9.16 -3.96 15.50
C SER A 101 -8.98 -5.00 14.38
N GLY A 102 -10.06 -5.36 13.67
CA GLY A 102 -10.02 -6.39 12.63
C GLY A 102 -9.10 -6.04 11.47
N LEU A 103 -9.21 -4.82 10.93
CA LEU A 103 -8.32 -4.35 9.87
C LEU A 103 -6.88 -4.12 10.38
N TYR A 104 -6.70 -3.74 11.65
CA TYR A 104 -5.37 -3.64 12.26
C TYR A 104 -4.69 -5.00 12.28
N HIS A 105 -5.32 -6.03 12.83
CA HIS A 105 -4.76 -7.38 12.90
C HIS A 105 -4.51 -7.98 11.52
N LEU A 106 -5.35 -7.66 10.52
CA LEU A 106 -5.19 -8.12 9.15
C LEU A 106 -3.92 -7.57 8.48
N PHE A 107 -3.54 -6.32 8.77
CA PHE A 107 -2.49 -5.61 8.02
C PHE A 107 -1.23 -5.26 8.82
N ARG A 108 -1.26 -5.32 10.17
CA ARG A 108 -0.14 -4.91 11.05
C ARG A 108 1.21 -5.52 10.68
N ASP A 109 1.24 -6.80 10.31
CA ASP A 109 2.50 -7.49 10.01
C ASP A 109 3.09 -7.04 8.66
N ARG A 110 2.25 -6.76 7.67
CA ARG A 110 2.69 -6.20 6.38
C ARG A 110 3.18 -4.76 6.54
N LEU A 111 2.45 -3.94 7.28
CA LEU A 111 2.83 -2.55 7.59
C LEU A 111 4.18 -2.50 8.32
N LYS A 112 4.36 -3.32 9.36
CA LYS A 112 5.66 -3.43 10.06
C LYS A 112 6.76 -3.98 9.14
N GLY A 113 6.42 -4.91 8.25
CA GLY A 113 7.31 -5.45 7.23
C GLY A 113 7.86 -4.36 6.33
N ILE A 114 7.00 -3.47 5.81
CA ILE A 114 7.42 -2.31 5.01
C ILE A 114 8.43 -1.45 5.77
N VAL A 115 8.15 -1.11 7.03
CA VAL A 115 9.06 -0.29 7.87
C VAL A 115 10.42 -0.95 8.03
N ARG A 116 10.45 -2.26 8.29
CA ARG A 116 11.72 -2.99 8.41
C ARG A 116 12.48 -2.98 7.08
N ASP A 117 11.77 -3.16 5.97
CA ASP A 117 12.38 -3.28 4.65
C ASP A 117 12.86 -1.92 4.09
N THR A 118 12.58 -0.81 4.78
CA THR A 118 13.11 0.53 4.47
C THR A 118 14.39 0.87 5.24
N ASP A 119 14.88 -0.04 6.10
CA ASP A 119 16.11 0.17 6.86
C ASP A 119 17.29 0.49 5.93
N GLY A 120 18.03 1.56 6.25
CA GLY A 120 19.13 2.06 5.44
C GLY A 120 18.74 2.89 4.20
N MET A 121 17.45 3.12 3.93
CA MET A 121 17.02 4.05 2.87
C MET A 121 17.25 5.52 3.28
N GLY A 122 17.60 6.36 2.30
CA GLY A 122 17.89 7.78 2.53
C GLY A 122 16.66 8.64 2.83
N TRP A 123 16.88 9.96 2.83
CA TRP A 123 15.83 10.99 2.88
C TRP A 123 14.96 11.04 4.14
N GLY A 124 15.35 10.35 5.21
CA GLY A 124 14.50 10.22 6.40
C GLY A 124 13.26 9.36 6.17
N PHE A 125 13.18 8.68 5.03
CA PHE A 125 12.02 7.87 4.63
C PHE A 125 11.73 6.74 5.63
N HIS A 126 12.79 6.06 6.10
CA HIS A 126 12.66 5.05 7.15
C HIS A 126 12.07 5.63 8.43
N ASP A 127 12.65 6.73 8.93
CA ASP A 127 12.23 7.35 10.19
C ASP A 127 10.77 7.83 10.11
N GLN A 128 10.37 8.39 8.96
CA GLN A 128 9.00 8.85 8.72
C GLN A 128 8.00 7.67 8.76
N LEU A 129 8.30 6.57 8.05
CA LEU A 129 7.48 5.35 8.05
C LEU A 129 7.40 4.69 9.43
N ALA A 130 8.54 4.59 10.12
CA ALA A 130 8.63 4.03 11.46
C ALA A 130 7.80 4.86 12.45
N GLY A 131 7.95 6.19 12.45
CA GLY A 131 7.17 7.09 13.29
C GLY A 131 5.66 6.91 13.09
N MET A 132 5.21 6.96 11.83
CA MET A 132 3.79 6.75 11.48
C MET A 132 3.28 5.39 11.97
N PHE A 133 4.06 4.32 11.80
CA PHE A 133 3.67 2.97 12.21
C PHE A 133 3.57 2.82 13.73
N TYR A 134 4.57 3.30 14.49
CA TYR A 134 4.57 3.13 15.93
C TYR A 134 3.52 4.01 16.62
N GLU A 135 3.28 5.23 16.12
CA GLU A 135 2.14 6.05 16.56
C GLU A 135 0.82 5.34 16.29
N PHE A 136 0.65 4.77 15.10
CA PHE A 136 -0.53 4.00 14.74
C PHE A 136 -0.71 2.72 15.57
N ALA A 137 0.37 1.99 15.85
CA ALA A 137 0.30 0.74 16.61
C ALA A 137 -0.08 0.99 18.08
N ALA A 138 0.35 2.12 18.65
CA ALA A 138 0.01 2.52 20.01
C ALA A 138 -1.50 2.67 20.23
N ASP A 139 -2.26 3.03 19.19
CA ASP A 139 -3.73 3.11 19.25
C ASP A 139 -4.40 1.75 19.57
N TYR A 140 -3.67 0.64 19.44
CA TYR A 140 -4.18 -0.74 19.59
C TYR A 140 -3.44 -1.54 20.67
N GLU A 141 -2.54 -0.92 21.45
CA GLU A 141 -1.78 -1.62 22.51
C GLU A 141 -2.66 -2.05 23.70
N ASP A 142 -3.90 -1.53 23.81
CA ASP A 142 -4.88 -1.90 24.84
C ASP A 142 -5.72 -3.16 24.50
N ASP A 143 -5.57 -3.74 23.30
CA ASP A 143 -6.33 -4.94 22.87
C ASP A 143 -5.61 -6.28 23.22
N ILE A 144 -4.49 -6.22 23.96
CA ILE A 144 -3.74 -7.39 24.44
C ILE A 144 -4.02 -7.59 25.94
N GLU A 145 -5.24 -8.02 26.29
CA GLU A 145 -5.56 -8.65 27.59
C GLU A 145 -5.86 -10.15 27.41
#